data_AF-A0AAP8SPT2-F1
#
_entry.id   AF-A0AAP8SPT2-F1
#
_cell.length_a   1.000
_cell.length_b   1.000
_cell.length_c   1.000
_cell.angle_alpha   90.00
_cell.angle_beta   90.00
_cell.angle_gamma   90.00
#
_symmetry.space_group_name_H-M   'P 1'
#
loop_
_entity.id
_entity.type
_entity.pdbx_description
1 polymer ?
#
loop_
_entity_poly.entity_id
_entity_poly.type
_entity_poly.pdbx_seq_one_letter_code
_entity_poly.pdbx_strand_id
1 'polypeptide(L)'
;MARFASRWLTAALVVLLAGCFQVEIAGPVSGSTITITELRSRAQVLDPVVSEDQTSIISRVGQGRWNGFDDLQRLINLGNFFIDAGSLVDTRFYLVTVSGGVDVDANTDGQVDANGTPVAGEWHAIMRGSDLKEGGGKVSVLTEALYQVVREEIPQLNNPQLLARLDELARTIITDTTDDGTVDYADVLNWTVLFDVDKYQLDYASVEQLQGVITAGSGNVSRAAFQVIGEDELDALAFFEEKIADQIIQARCVNCHVDGGVARNTALVFARNNNPNYVEQNHQVFVRLAAVREVTAFVTSKAQGQSGHRGGVQLRAGSEDLENLFTYLRLL
;
A
#
# COMPACT_ATOMS: atom_id res chain seq x y z
N MET A 1 -28.05 4.93 -47.43
CA MET A 1 -27.64 3.79 -46.57
C MET A 1 -26.13 3.85 -46.46
N ALA A 2 -25.63 4.48 -45.40
CA ALA A 2 -24.22 4.74 -45.17
C ALA A 2 -23.92 4.50 -43.69
N ARG A 3 -22.66 4.16 -43.39
CA ARG A 3 -22.06 3.86 -42.07
C ARG A 3 -22.36 2.40 -41.67
N PHE A 4 -21.40 1.52 -41.43
CA PHE A 4 -20.13 1.68 -40.72
C PHE A 4 -19.04 0.83 -41.39
N ALA A 5 -18.02 1.50 -41.92
CA ALA A 5 -16.72 0.91 -42.22
C ALA A 5 -15.67 1.88 -41.67
N SER A 6 -14.59 1.34 -41.10
CA SER A 6 -13.44 2.02 -40.49
C SER A 6 -13.66 2.60 -39.08
N ARG A 7 -13.28 1.80 -38.07
CA ARG A 7 -12.80 2.30 -36.77
C ARG A 7 -11.76 1.39 -36.09
N TRP A 8 -11.19 0.42 -36.81
CA TRP A 8 -10.27 -0.59 -36.27
C TRP A 8 -8.83 -0.51 -36.82
N LEU A 9 -8.42 0.64 -37.38
CA LEU A 9 -7.06 0.81 -37.90
C LEU A 9 -6.59 2.26 -37.74
N THR A 10 -6.27 2.67 -36.50
CA THR A 10 -5.25 3.71 -36.16
C THR A 10 -5.05 3.76 -34.64
N ALA A 11 -4.72 2.63 -34.01
CA ALA A 11 -4.08 2.59 -32.68
C ALA A 11 -2.75 1.82 -32.74
N ALA A 12 -2.18 1.71 -33.94
CA ALA A 12 -0.86 1.13 -34.18
C ALA A 12 0.13 2.26 -34.43
N LEU A 13 0.46 3.01 -33.38
CA LEU A 13 1.70 3.77 -33.32
C LEU A 13 2.28 3.72 -31.90
N VAL A 14 2.81 2.54 -31.58
CA VAL A 14 3.95 2.31 -30.68
C VAL A 14 3.69 2.62 -29.20
N VAL A 15 2.93 1.73 -28.54
CA VAL A 15 3.33 1.18 -27.22
C VAL A 15 3.99 -0.18 -27.49
N LEU A 16 5.06 -0.15 -28.29
CA LEU A 16 5.96 -1.28 -28.55
C LEU A 16 7.39 -0.77 -28.39
N LEU A 17 7.66 -0.18 -27.24
CA LEU A 17 9.02 -0.06 -26.74
C LEU A 17 9.06 -0.92 -25.49
N ALA A 18 9.66 -2.10 -25.60
CA ALA A 18 10.18 -2.79 -24.43
C ALA A 18 10.98 -1.76 -23.61
N GLY A 19 10.67 -1.62 -22.32
CA GLY A 19 11.39 -0.72 -21.40
C GLY A 19 10.69 0.57 -20.93
N CYS A 20 9.41 0.82 -21.20
CA CYS A 20 8.66 1.90 -20.53
C CYS A 20 7.84 1.37 -19.34
N PHE A 21 8.01 1.97 -18.17
CA PHE A 21 7.16 1.77 -16.99
C PHE A 21 6.24 2.98 -16.81
N GLN A 22 5.20 2.87 -16.00
CA GLN A 22 4.36 4.01 -15.65
C GLN A 22 4.02 3.99 -14.15
N VAL A 23 3.93 5.16 -13.54
CA VAL A 23 3.47 5.32 -12.16
C VAL A 23 2.04 5.82 -12.15
N GLU A 24 1.19 5.20 -11.32
CA GLU A 24 -0.26 5.46 -11.32
C GLU A 24 -0.82 5.40 -9.88
N ILE A 25 -1.83 6.23 -9.59
CA ILE A 25 -2.64 6.14 -8.35
C ILE A 25 -4.13 6.06 -8.75
N ALA A 26 -4.76 7.19 -9.03
CA ALA A 26 -6.09 7.27 -9.64
C ALA A 26 -5.96 7.52 -11.14
N GLY A 27 -4.95 8.29 -11.54
CA GLY A 27 -4.44 8.36 -12.89
C GLY A 27 -2.91 8.28 -12.93
N PRO A 28 -2.29 8.54 -14.10
CA PRO A 28 -0.83 8.63 -14.22
C PRO A 28 -0.26 9.77 -13.36
N VAL A 29 0.85 9.51 -12.66
CA VAL A 29 1.49 10.50 -11.79
C VAL A 29 2.74 11.10 -12.44
N SER A 30 2.65 12.36 -12.85
CA SER A 30 3.72 13.06 -13.56
C SER A 30 4.75 13.70 -12.61
N GLY A 31 6.03 13.71 -12.99
CA GLY A 31 7.08 14.39 -12.23
C GLY A 31 7.40 13.76 -10.87
N SER A 32 6.99 12.51 -10.65
CA SER A 32 7.35 11.75 -9.45
C SER A 32 8.82 11.34 -9.48
N THR A 33 9.42 11.12 -8.32
CA THR A 33 10.76 10.53 -8.21
C THR A 33 10.64 9.02 -8.00
N ILE A 34 11.39 8.25 -8.76
CA ILE A 34 11.44 6.79 -8.68
C ILE A 34 12.83 6.38 -8.23
N THR A 35 12.88 5.55 -7.19
CA THR A 35 14.12 4.92 -6.71
C THR A 35 14.00 3.41 -6.80
N ILE A 36 15.10 2.75 -7.16
CA ILE A 36 15.16 1.29 -7.27
C ILE A 36 16.27 0.78 -6.36
N THR A 37 15.88 -0.06 -5.39
CA THR A 37 16.76 -0.67 -4.41
C THR A 37 16.66 -2.20 -4.47
N GLU A 38 17.68 -2.92 -4.01
CA GLU A 38 17.52 -4.34 -3.75
C GLU A 38 16.54 -4.55 -2.59
N LEU A 39 15.58 -5.47 -2.76
CA LEU A 39 14.40 -5.57 -1.91
C LEU A 39 14.71 -5.68 -0.40
N ARG A 40 15.70 -6.49 -0.02
CA ARG A 40 15.97 -6.81 1.40
C ARG A 40 17.02 -5.92 2.04
N SER A 41 18.15 -5.74 1.35
CA SER A 41 19.26 -4.90 1.80
C SER A 41 18.97 -3.40 1.68
N ARG A 42 17.97 -3.03 0.87
CA ARG A 42 17.65 -1.63 0.52
C ARG A 42 18.82 -0.87 -0.10
N ALA A 43 19.83 -1.60 -0.60
CA ALA A 43 20.94 -1.00 -1.30
C ALA A 43 20.44 -0.42 -2.63
N GLN A 44 20.73 0.85 -2.88
CA GLN A 44 20.43 1.49 -4.15
C GLN A 44 21.21 0.81 -5.27
N VAL A 45 20.52 0.49 -6.37
CA VAL A 45 21.13 -0.24 -7.51
C VAL A 45 21.14 0.57 -8.79
N LEU A 46 20.31 1.61 -8.89
CA LEU A 46 20.24 2.54 -10.01
C LEU A 46 20.11 3.97 -9.49
N ASP A 47 20.54 4.94 -10.28
CA ASP A 47 20.30 6.36 -9.99
C ASP A 47 18.79 6.65 -10.02
N PRO A 48 18.28 7.58 -9.19
CA PRO A 48 16.87 7.95 -9.21
C PRO A 48 16.48 8.53 -10.57
N VAL A 49 15.28 8.20 -11.04
CA VAL A 49 14.70 8.74 -12.26
C VAL A 49 13.43 9.51 -11.95
N VAL A 50 12.97 10.32 -12.90
CA VAL A 50 11.76 11.13 -12.75
C VAL A 50 10.74 10.67 -13.79
N SER A 51 9.47 10.55 -13.40
CA SER A 51 8.41 10.25 -14.36
C SER A 51 8.15 11.43 -15.28
N GLU A 52 7.89 11.12 -16.54
CA GLU A 52 7.59 12.05 -17.61
C GLU A 52 6.41 12.94 -17.23
N ASP A 53 6.62 14.24 -17.40
CA ASP A 53 5.64 15.29 -17.27
C ASP A 53 5.34 15.90 -18.64
N GLN A 54 4.34 16.78 -18.70
CA GLN A 54 3.99 17.44 -19.96
C GLN A 54 5.19 18.18 -20.58
N THR A 55 6.07 18.79 -19.78
CA THR A 55 7.22 19.56 -20.26
C THR A 55 8.23 18.67 -20.99
N SER A 56 8.60 17.55 -20.39
CA SER A 56 9.53 16.56 -20.97
C SER A 56 8.97 15.93 -22.23
N ILE A 57 7.68 15.59 -22.24
CA ILE A 57 7.02 15.06 -23.45
C ILE A 57 7.02 16.10 -24.58
N ILE A 58 6.61 17.34 -24.30
CA ILE A 58 6.62 18.43 -25.30
C ILE A 58 8.03 18.68 -25.85
N SER A 59 9.06 18.60 -24.99
CA SER A 59 10.46 18.71 -25.43
C SER A 59 10.84 17.62 -26.44
N ARG A 60 10.33 16.39 -26.25
CA ARG A 60 10.59 15.24 -27.14
C ARG A 60 9.78 15.28 -28.43
N VAL A 61 8.47 15.55 -28.35
CA VAL A 61 7.55 15.40 -29.50
C VAL A 61 7.15 16.71 -30.18
N GLY A 62 7.37 17.84 -29.51
CA GLY A 62 6.99 19.18 -29.95
C GLY A 62 5.55 19.57 -29.58
N GLN A 63 5.34 20.85 -29.28
CA GLN A 63 4.05 21.41 -28.84
C GLN A 63 2.89 21.12 -29.81
N GLY A 64 3.12 21.25 -31.12
CA GLY A 64 2.08 21.02 -32.12
C GLY A 64 1.58 19.58 -32.13
N ARG A 65 2.48 18.61 -31.92
CA ARG A 65 2.12 17.19 -31.83
C ARG A 65 1.40 16.88 -30.52
N TRP A 66 1.89 17.40 -29.40
CA TRP A 66 1.23 17.30 -28.10
C TRP A 66 -0.22 17.83 -28.13
N ASN A 67 -0.42 19.03 -28.72
CA ASN A 67 -1.76 19.61 -28.85
C ASN A 67 -2.70 18.78 -29.72
N GLY A 68 -2.14 17.97 -30.63
CA GLY A 68 -2.90 17.04 -31.46
C GLY A 68 -3.21 15.70 -30.80
N PHE A 69 -2.64 15.42 -29.62
CA PHE A 69 -2.97 14.22 -28.85
C PHE A 69 -4.35 14.35 -28.22
N ASP A 70 -5.14 13.27 -28.30
CA ASP A 70 -6.32 13.08 -27.46
C ASP A 70 -5.91 12.78 -26.00
N ASP A 71 -6.88 12.81 -25.09
CA ASP A 71 -6.58 12.65 -23.66
C ASP A 71 -5.96 11.31 -23.34
N LEU A 72 -6.43 10.23 -23.98
CA LEU A 72 -5.84 8.92 -23.80
C LEU A 72 -4.37 8.89 -24.22
N GLN A 73 -4.04 9.45 -25.39
CA GLN A 73 -2.66 9.59 -25.85
C GLN A 73 -1.80 10.40 -24.89
N ARG A 74 -2.36 11.39 -24.20
CA ARG A 74 -1.63 12.15 -23.18
C ARG A 74 -1.42 11.30 -21.93
N LEU A 75 -2.48 10.66 -21.42
CA LEU A 75 -2.44 9.84 -20.22
C LEU A 75 -1.44 8.68 -20.34
N ILE A 76 -1.42 7.95 -21.45
CA ILE A 76 -0.46 6.84 -21.66
C ILE A 76 1.01 7.31 -21.82
N ASN A 77 1.26 8.62 -21.96
CA ASN A 77 2.61 9.17 -22.01
C ASN A 77 3.05 9.79 -20.68
N LEU A 78 2.12 10.39 -19.94
CA LEU A 78 2.37 11.00 -18.64
C LEU A 78 2.64 9.93 -17.59
N GLY A 79 3.49 10.24 -16.62
CA GLY A 79 3.87 9.28 -15.58
C GLY A 79 4.79 8.15 -16.05
N ASN A 80 5.15 8.09 -17.35
CA ASN A 80 6.09 7.10 -17.84
C ASN A 80 7.50 7.34 -17.29
N PHE A 81 8.24 6.29 -16.99
CA PHE A 81 9.66 6.42 -16.65
C PHE A 81 10.48 5.32 -17.32
N PHE A 82 11.77 5.61 -17.46
CA PHE A 82 12.72 4.76 -18.17
C PHE A 82 13.93 4.52 -17.29
N ILE A 83 14.45 3.29 -17.32
CA ILE A 83 15.61 2.88 -16.54
C ILE A 83 16.59 2.12 -17.43
N ASP A 84 17.87 2.18 -17.08
CA ASP A 84 18.86 1.25 -17.62
C ASP A 84 18.94 0.01 -16.72
N ALA A 85 18.13 -1.00 -17.03
CA ALA A 85 18.05 -2.24 -16.27
C ALA A 85 19.14 -3.26 -16.63
N GLY A 86 20.10 -2.93 -17.52
CA GLY A 86 21.07 -3.88 -18.05
C GLY A 86 21.96 -4.54 -16.98
N SER A 87 22.20 -3.83 -15.87
CA SER A 87 23.01 -4.30 -14.74
C SER A 87 22.25 -5.17 -13.73
N LEU A 88 20.93 -5.25 -13.83
CA LEU A 88 20.09 -5.96 -12.86
C LEU A 88 20.20 -7.48 -13.04
N VAL A 89 19.96 -8.23 -11.97
CA VAL A 89 20.01 -9.70 -11.96
C VAL A 89 18.60 -10.25 -12.08
N ASP A 90 18.34 -11.06 -13.11
CA ASP A 90 16.98 -11.50 -13.49
C ASP A 90 16.17 -12.08 -12.34
N THR A 91 16.79 -12.96 -11.54
CA THR A 91 16.12 -13.69 -10.46
C THR A 91 16.10 -12.93 -9.11
N ARG A 92 16.64 -11.70 -9.08
CA ARG A 92 16.70 -10.87 -7.86
C ARG A 92 15.47 -9.97 -7.83
N PHE A 93 14.93 -9.78 -6.63
CA PHE A 93 13.85 -8.83 -6.41
C PHE A 93 14.40 -7.45 -6.03
N TYR A 94 13.69 -6.45 -6.52
CA TYR A 94 13.95 -5.04 -6.30
C TYR A 94 12.69 -4.39 -5.77
N LEU A 95 12.87 -3.37 -4.93
CA LEU A 95 11.79 -2.49 -4.51
C LEU A 95 11.87 -1.22 -5.36
N VAL A 96 10.81 -0.96 -6.11
CA VAL A 96 10.59 0.30 -6.81
C VAL A 96 9.75 1.17 -5.87
N THR A 97 10.32 2.29 -5.41
CA THR A 97 9.63 3.27 -4.57
C THR A 97 9.39 4.54 -5.37
N VAL A 98 8.16 5.02 -5.34
CA VAL A 98 7.75 6.26 -5.99
C VAL A 98 7.33 7.27 -4.91
N SER A 99 7.72 8.54 -5.10
CA SER A 99 7.34 9.63 -4.22
C SER A 99 7.13 10.95 -4.95
N GLY A 100 6.23 11.78 -4.42
CA GLY A 100 5.90 13.08 -4.99
C GLY A 100 5.19 12.99 -6.34
N GLY A 101 5.28 14.09 -7.10
CA GLY A 101 4.60 14.22 -8.40
C GLY A 101 3.15 14.70 -8.28
N VAL A 102 2.45 14.67 -9.41
CA VAL A 102 1.07 15.14 -9.57
C VAL A 102 0.27 14.11 -10.34
N ASP A 103 -0.79 13.58 -9.73
CA ASP A 103 -1.79 12.75 -10.40
C ASP A 103 -2.57 13.63 -11.39
N VAL A 104 -2.54 13.25 -12.67
CA VAL A 104 -3.09 14.05 -13.76
C VAL A 104 -4.48 13.61 -14.23
N ASP A 105 -5.11 12.64 -13.56
CA ASP A 105 -6.49 12.21 -13.79
C ASP A 105 -7.07 11.69 -12.47
N ALA A 106 -7.09 12.57 -11.46
CA ALA A 106 -7.39 12.19 -10.08
C ALA A 106 -8.88 11.85 -9.86
N ASN A 107 -9.75 12.28 -10.77
CA ASN A 107 -11.17 11.95 -10.78
C ASN A 107 -11.50 10.75 -11.67
N THR A 108 -10.50 10.13 -12.31
CA THR A 108 -10.61 8.92 -13.14
C THR A 108 -11.59 9.06 -14.31
N ASP A 109 -11.75 10.28 -14.84
CA ASP A 109 -12.68 10.55 -15.94
C ASP A 109 -12.07 10.37 -17.33
N GLY A 110 -10.78 10.01 -17.39
CA GLY A 110 -10.04 9.75 -18.61
C GLY A 110 -9.63 11.02 -19.35
N GLN A 111 -9.76 12.19 -18.72
CA GLN A 111 -9.27 13.47 -19.24
C GLN A 111 -8.11 13.98 -18.38
N VAL A 112 -7.13 14.62 -19.02
CA VAL A 112 -6.02 15.21 -18.28
C VAL A 112 -6.52 16.43 -17.50
N ASP A 113 -6.37 16.37 -16.18
CA ASP A 113 -6.71 17.45 -15.27
C ASP A 113 -5.92 18.72 -15.58
N ALA A 114 -6.62 19.84 -15.72
CA ALA A 114 -5.98 21.14 -15.89
C ALA A 114 -5.14 21.54 -14.66
N ASN A 115 -5.57 21.10 -13.47
CA ASN A 115 -4.84 21.21 -12.22
C ASN A 115 -4.83 19.83 -11.57
N GLY A 116 -3.81 19.03 -11.87
CA GLY A 116 -3.67 17.71 -11.25
C GLY A 116 -3.50 17.79 -9.73
N THR A 117 -3.65 16.63 -9.08
CA THR A 117 -3.61 16.50 -7.62
C THR A 117 -2.22 16.10 -7.15
N PRO A 118 -1.53 16.89 -6.31
CA PRO A 118 -0.23 16.51 -5.77
C PRO A 118 -0.32 15.23 -4.92
N VAL A 119 0.63 14.32 -5.09
CA VAL A 119 0.72 13.07 -4.31
C VAL A 119 1.74 13.25 -3.20
N ALA A 120 1.30 13.19 -1.95
CA ALA A 120 2.15 13.43 -0.78
C ALA A 120 2.74 12.14 -0.16
N GLY A 121 2.12 10.98 -0.38
CA GLY A 121 2.60 9.69 0.08
C GLY A 121 3.65 9.05 -0.82
N GLU A 122 4.17 7.92 -0.36
CA GLU A 122 5.01 7.01 -1.14
C GLU A 122 4.22 5.75 -1.49
N TRP A 123 4.51 5.14 -2.63
CA TRP A 123 3.94 3.86 -3.03
C TRP A 123 4.96 3.02 -3.79
N HIS A 124 4.68 1.72 -3.87
CA HIS A 124 5.70 0.72 -4.15
C HIS A 124 5.25 -0.33 -5.15
N ALA A 125 6.24 -0.94 -5.79
CA ALA A 125 6.12 -2.23 -6.45
C ALA A 125 7.33 -3.10 -6.10
N ILE A 126 7.09 -4.41 -5.99
CA ILE A 126 8.16 -5.41 -5.93
C ILE A 126 8.35 -5.89 -7.37
N MET A 127 9.55 -5.88 -7.93
CA MET A 127 9.79 -6.35 -9.30
C MET A 127 11.03 -7.22 -9.36
N ARG A 128 11.03 -8.29 -10.15
CA ARG A 128 12.24 -9.05 -10.45
C ARG A 128 13.10 -8.28 -11.44
N GLY A 129 14.40 -8.58 -11.47
CA GLY A 129 15.29 -8.01 -12.49
C GLY A 129 14.85 -8.35 -13.91
N SER A 130 14.19 -9.50 -14.13
CA SER A 130 13.58 -9.85 -15.42
C SER A 130 12.47 -8.87 -15.79
N ASP A 131 11.57 -8.58 -14.84
CA ASP A 131 10.42 -7.69 -15.05
C ASP A 131 10.92 -6.26 -15.36
N LEU A 132 11.97 -5.81 -14.65
CA LEU A 132 12.60 -4.52 -14.87
C LEU A 132 13.34 -4.41 -16.22
N LYS A 133 13.79 -5.52 -16.80
CA LYS A 133 14.42 -5.55 -18.12
C LYS A 133 13.41 -5.63 -19.26
N GLU A 134 12.28 -6.30 -19.02
CA GLU A 134 11.20 -6.41 -19.99
C GLU A 134 10.46 -5.06 -20.14
N GLY A 135 10.21 -4.37 -19.03
CA GLY A 135 9.42 -3.14 -19.01
C GLY A 135 7.92 -3.42 -19.01
N GLY A 136 7.12 -2.40 -19.29
CA GLY A 136 5.65 -2.50 -19.37
C GLY A 136 4.95 -2.43 -18.01
N GLY A 137 5.64 -2.79 -16.93
CA GLY A 137 5.10 -2.79 -15.58
C GLY A 137 4.69 -1.41 -15.04
N LYS A 138 3.75 -1.44 -14.10
CA LYS A 138 3.19 -0.30 -13.38
C LYS A 138 3.65 -0.29 -11.94
N VAL A 139 3.80 0.91 -11.39
CA VAL A 139 3.84 1.12 -9.94
C VAL A 139 2.52 1.79 -9.57
N SER A 140 1.57 0.97 -9.13
CA SER A 140 0.15 1.30 -9.03
C SER A 140 -0.39 1.13 -7.60
N VAL A 141 -1.64 1.52 -7.40
CA VAL A 141 -2.38 1.26 -6.15
C VAL A 141 -2.43 -0.23 -5.79
N LEU A 142 -2.54 -1.14 -6.76
CA LEU A 142 -2.57 -2.58 -6.49
C LEU A 142 -1.19 -3.14 -6.14
N THR A 143 -0.12 -2.64 -6.77
CA THR A 143 1.24 -3.05 -6.39
C THR A 143 1.59 -2.57 -4.99
N GLU A 144 1.10 -1.39 -4.60
CA GLU A 144 1.23 -0.87 -3.24
C GLU A 144 0.45 -1.72 -2.24
N ALA A 145 -0.80 -2.09 -2.56
CA ALA A 145 -1.59 -2.94 -1.69
C ALA A 145 -0.87 -4.26 -1.39
N LEU A 146 -0.36 -4.94 -2.42
CA LEU A 146 0.38 -6.19 -2.25
C LEU A 146 1.70 -6.00 -1.50
N TYR A 147 2.44 -4.91 -1.75
CA TYR A 147 3.64 -4.59 -0.99
C TYR A 147 3.33 -4.44 0.50
N GLN A 148 2.29 -3.69 0.85
CA GLN A 148 1.89 -3.44 2.24
C GLN A 148 1.54 -4.73 2.98
N VAL A 149 0.84 -5.65 2.31
CA VAL A 149 0.46 -6.95 2.87
C VAL A 149 1.70 -7.81 3.16
N VAL A 150 2.64 -7.89 2.21
CA VAL A 150 3.79 -8.80 2.34
C VAL A 150 5.01 -8.17 3.04
N ARG A 151 5.01 -6.85 3.33
CA ARG A 151 6.23 -6.13 3.76
C ARG A 151 6.90 -6.75 5.00
N GLU A 152 6.11 -7.25 5.94
CA GLU A 152 6.60 -7.88 7.18
C GLU A 152 7.04 -9.34 6.97
N GLU A 153 6.58 -9.98 5.89
CA GLU A 153 6.94 -11.35 5.49
C GLU A 153 8.26 -11.38 4.69
N ILE A 154 8.61 -10.29 3.99
CA ILE A 154 9.82 -10.18 3.12
C ILE A 154 11.12 -10.70 3.78
N PRO A 155 11.43 -10.40 5.07
CA PRO A 155 12.65 -10.89 5.71
C PRO A 155 12.66 -12.41 5.94
N GLN A 156 11.48 -13.04 5.95
CA GLN A 156 11.27 -14.45 6.30
C GLN A 156 11.15 -15.35 5.07
N LEU A 157 10.67 -14.79 3.95
CA LEU A 157 10.48 -15.51 2.70
C LEU A 157 11.72 -15.43 1.80
N ASN A 158 12.09 -16.54 1.16
CA ASN A 158 13.03 -16.52 0.04
C ASN A 158 12.35 -16.05 -1.26
N ASN A 159 13.10 -15.83 -2.35
CA ASN A 159 12.55 -15.28 -3.60
C ASN A 159 11.39 -16.12 -4.18
N PRO A 160 11.52 -17.47 -4.35
CA PRO A 160 10.39 -18.29 -4.79
C PRO A 160 9.17 -18.23 -3.87
N GLN A 161 9.36 -18.21 -2.55
CA GLN A 161 8.25 -18.13 -1.59
C GLN A 161 7.54 -16.78 -1.66
N LEU A 162 8.30 -15.68 -1.80
CA LEU A 162 7.72 -14.35 -1.97
C LEU A 162 6.93 -14.25 -3.27
N LEU A 163 7.46 -14.79 -4.37
CA LEU A 163 6.72 -14.82 -5.64
C LEU A 163 5.43 -15.61 -5.51
N ALA A 164 5.49 -16.82 -4.94
CA ALA A 164 4.30 -17.63 -4.73
C ALA A 164 3.25 -16.93 -3.84
N ARG A 165 3.69 -16.15 -2.84
CA ARG A 165 2.81 -15.33 -1.99
C ARG A 165 2.16 -14.18 -2.76
N LEU A 166 2.91 -13.48 -3.60
CA LEU A 166 2.37 -12.43 -4.48
C LEU A 166 1.39 -13.01 -5.50
N ASP A 167 1.70 -14.16 -6.09
CA ASP A 167 0.80 -14.85 -7.03
C ASP A 167 -0.48 -15.35 -6.34
N GLU A 168 -0.39 -15.79 -5.09
CA GLU A 168 -1.56 -16.14 -4.27
C GLU A 168 -2.47 -14.92 -4.09
N LEU A 169 -1.92 -13.79 -3.68
CA LEU A 169 -2.67 -12.54 -3.49
C LEU A 169 -3.25 -12.00 -4.81
N ALA A 170 -2.51 -12.07 -5.93
CA ALA A 170 -3.01 -11.62 -7.22
C ALA A 170 -4.32 -12.33 -7.61
N ARG A 171 -4.38 -13.65 -7.38
CA ARG A 171 -5.57 -14.47 -7.67
C ARG A 171 -6.81 -14.12 -6.85
N THR A 172 -6.65 -13.42 -5.72
CA THR A 172 -7.80 -13.02 -4.89
C THR A 172 -8.37 -11.67 -5.34
N ILE A 173 -7.60 -10.84 -6.04
CA ILE A 173 -7.99 -9.45 -6.33
C ILE A 173 -8.24 -9.13 -7.81
N ILE A 174 -7.62 -9.85 -8.76
CA ILE A 174 -7.74 -9.51 -10.19
C ILE A 174 -7.96 -10.76 -11.05
N THR A 175 -8.47 -10.55 -12.26
CA THR A 175 -8.48 -11.56 -13.33
C THR A 175 -7.21 -11.46 -14.19
N ASP A 176 -7.05 -12.39 -15.13
CA ASP A 176 -5.95 -12.40 -16.10
C ASP A 176 -5.90 -11.06 -16.87
N THR A 177 -4.84 -10.29 -16.60
CA THR A 177 -4.63 -8.95 -17.17
C THR A 177 -3.75 -9.03 -18.39
N THR A 178 -2.76 -9.92 -18.36
CA THR A 178 -1.76 -10.12 -19.42
C THR A 178 -2.26 -10.97 -20.59
N ASP A 179 -3.44 -11.58 -20.45
CA ASP A 179 -4.06 -12.52 -21.39
C ASP A 179 -3.17 -13.74 -21.69
N ASP A 180 -2.37 -14.17 -20.70
CA ASP A 180 -1.43 -15.30 -20.84
C ASP A 180 -2.02 -16.65 -20.40
N GLY A 181 -3.25 -16.64 -19.88
CA GLY A 181 -3.99 -17.80 -19.42
C GLY A 181 -3.71 -18.18 -17.96
N THR A 182 -2.89 -17.40 -17.26
CA THR A 182 -2.63 -17.53 -15.82
C THR A 182 -3.06 -16.27 -15.09
N VAL A 183 -3.34 -16.40 -13.79
CA VAL A 183 -3.54 -15.25 -12.91
C VAL A 183 -2.42 -15.30 -11.89
N ASP A 184 -1.51 -14.34 -11.97
CA ASP A 184 -0.32 -14.23 -11.13
C ASP A 184 0.10 -12.77 -10.92
N TYR A 185 1.25 -12.55 -10.28
CA TYR A 185 1.69 -11.21 -9.97
C TYR A 185 2.05 -10.34 -11.19
N ALA A 186 2.38 -10.94 -12.34
CA ALA A 186 2.61 -10.20 -13.57
C ALA A 186 1.33 -9.47 -14.04
N ASP A 187 0.15 -10.02 -13.76
CA ASP A 187 -1.12 -9.36 -14.04
C ASP A 187 -1.29 -8.10 -13.19
N VAL A 188 -0.87 -8.12 -11.92
CA VAL A 188 -0.91 -6.94 -11.05
C VAL A 188 0.06 -5.87 -11.54
N LEU A 189 1.25 -6.27 -12.00
CA LEU A 189 2.22 -5.34 -12.60
C LEU A 189 1.72 -4.74 -13.92
N ASN A 190 0.85 -5.41 -14.66
CA ASN A 190 0.31 -4.91 -15.93
C ASN A 190 -1.04 -4.20 -15.79
N TRP A 191 -1.72 -4.36 -14.65
CA TRP A 191 -2.99 -3.71 -14.35
C TRP A 191 -2.86 -2.19 -14.35
N THR A 192 -3.74 -1.53 -15.10
CA THR A 192 -3.87 -0.06 -15.10
C THR A 192 -5.28 0.40 -14.78
N VAL A 193 -5.38 1.49 -14.03
CA VAL A 193 -6.65 2.17 -13.75
C VAL A 193 -7.34 2.68 -15.02
N LEU A 194 -6.60 2.89 -16.10
CA LEU A 194 -7.14 3.42 -17.35
C LEU A 194 -8.01 2.40 -18.11
N PHE A 195 -7.72 1.10 -17.97
CA PHE A 195 -8.33 0.06 -18.82
C PHE A 195 -8.82 -1.17 -18.07
N ASP A 196 -8.27 -1.47 -16.89
CA ASP A 196 -8.43 -2.78 -16.25
C ASP A 196 -9.27 -2.73 -14.96
N VAL A 197 -9.97 -1.62 -14.70
CA VAL A 197 -10.83 -1.49 -13.50
C VAL A 197 -11.85 -2.62 -13.40
N ASP A 198 -12.37 -3.09 -14.54
CA ASP A 198 -13.30 -4.23 -14.62
C ASP A 198 -12.64 -5.59 -14.36
N LYS A 199 -11.31 -5.67 -14.43
CA LYS A 199 -10.52 -6.87 -14.06
C LYS A 199 -10.31 -7.00 -12.55
N TYR A 200 -10.53 -5.93 -11.77
CA TYR A 200 -10.51 -6.01 -10.31
C TYR A 200 -11.79 -6.68 -9.78
N GLN A 201 -11.64 -7.67 -8.90
CA GLN A 201 -12.72 -8.59 -8.51
C GLN A 201 -13.47 -8.19 -7.24
N LEU A 202 -12.93 -7.25 -6.45
CA LEU A 202 -13.48 -6.85 -5.15
C LEU A 202 -14.17 -5.48 -5.25
N ASP A 203 -14.56 -4.90 -4.11
CA ASP A 203 -15.17 -3.59 -4.07
C ASP A 203 -14.16 -2.49 -4.41
N TYR A 204 -14.32 -1.85 -5.56
CA TYR A 204 -13.40 -0.80 -6.04
C TYR A 204 -13.33 0.41 -5.10
N ALA A 205 -14.33 0.63 -4.23
CA ALA A 205 -14.26 1.66 -3.21
C ALA A 205 -13.06 1.49 -2.25
N SER A 206 -12.59 0.25 -2.05
CA SER A 206 -11.36 -0.02 -1.28
C SER A 206 -10.11 0.53 -1.98
N VAL A 207 -10.05 0.44 -3.31
CA VAL A 207 -8.99 0.99 -4.14
C VAL A 207 -9.02 2.52 -4.08
N GLU A 208 -10.20 3.12 -4.23
CA GLU A 208 -10.39 4.58 -4.10
C GLU A 208 -9.97 5.09 -2.71
N GLN A 209 -10.25 4.32 -1.65
CA GLN A 209 -9.82 4.67 -0.30
C GLN A 209 -8.29 4.64 -0.17
N LEU A 210 -7.62 3.61 -0.70
CA LEU A 210 -6.16 3.53 -0.68
C LEU A 210 -5.53 4.66 -1.51
N GLN A 211 -6.07 4.96 -2.70
CA GLN A 211 -5.66 6.10 -3.52
C GLN A 211 -5.73 7.40 -2.72
N GLY A 212 -6.85 7.67 -2.04
CA GLY A 212 -7.02 8.87 -1.22
C GLY A 212 -6.00 8.99 -0.09
N VAL A 213 -5.70 7.89 0.60
CA VAL A 213 -4.72 7.87 1.70
C VAL A 213 -3.29 8.11 1.19
N ILE A 214 -2.91 7.50 0.06
CA ILE A 214 -1.59 7.73 -0.57
C ILE A 214 -1.47 9.18 -1.07
N THR A 215 -2.47 9.66 -1.81
CA THR A 215 -2.49 11.04 -2.34
C THR A 215 -2.39 12.07 -1.22
N ALA A 216 -3.14 11.89 -0.13
CA ALA A 216 -3.09 12.79 1.02
C ALA A 216 -1.79 12.69 1.83
N GLY A 217 -1.00 11.61 1.68
CA GLY A 217 0.17 11.33 2.51
C GLY A 217 -0.15 11.22 4.01
N SER A 218 -1.40 10.91 4.34
CA SER A 218 -1.91 10.85 5.71
C SER A 218 -3.02 9.81 5.84
N GLY A 219 -3.13 9.20 7.02
CA GLY A 219 -4.00 8.04 7.25
C GLY A 219 -3.20 6.74 7.38
N ASN A 220 -3.90 5.61 7.53
CA ASN A 220 -3.27 4.30 7.66
C ASN A 220 -3.26 3.59 6.30
N VAL A 221 -2.14 3.75 5.57
CA VAL A 221 -1.92 3.10 4.25
C VAL A 221 -2.03 1.59 4.36
N SER A 222 -1.43 0.99 5.40
CA SER A 222 -1.47 -0.47 5.59
C SER A 222 -2.91 -0.95 5.68
N ARG A 223 -3.74 -0.31 6.52
CA ARG A 223 -5.16 -0.67 6.67
C ARG A 223 -5.92 -0.58 5.34
N ALA A 224 -5.77 0.52 4.61
CA ALA A 224 -6.44 0.68 3.33
C ALA A 224 -5.96 -0.37 2.30
N ALA A 225 -4.69 -0.76 2.33
CA ALA A 225 -4.15 -1.83 1.51
C ALA A 225 -4.70 -3.22 1.83
N PHE A 226 -4.90 -3.56 3.11
CA PHE A 226 -5.55 -4.83 3.48
C PHE A 226 -6.99 -4.90 2.94
N GLN A 227 -7.73 -3.78 2.99
CA GLN A 227 -9.09 -3.72 2.43
C GLN A 227 -9.12 -3.95 0.92
N VAL A 228 -8.07 -3.52 0.17
CA VAL A 228 -7.92 -3.79 -1.27
C VAL A 228 -7.74 -5.28 -1.57
N ILE A 229 -7.25 -6.08 -0.63
CA ILE A 229 -7.14 -7.54 -0.83
C ILE A 229 -8.32 -8.32 -0.26
N GLY A 230 -9.39 -7.63 0.16
CA GLY A 230 -10.56 -8.23 0.78
C GLY A 230 -10.28 -8.78 2.18
N GLU A 231 -9.14 -8.41 2.76
CA GLU A 231 -8.83 -8.68 4.15
C GLU A 231 -9.28 -7.47 4.96
N ASP A 232 -10.34 -7.64 5.74
CA ASP A 232 -10.49 -6.79 6.92
C ASP A 232 -9.30 -7.14 7.83
N GLU A 233 -8.32 -6.25 7.93
CA GLU A 233 -7.36 -6.28 9.03
C GLU A 233 -8.19 -6.52 10.30
N LEU A 234 -7.88 -7.59 11.05
CA LEU A 234 -8.63 -7.99 12.25
C LEU A 234 -9.11 -6.71 12.97
N ASP A 235 -10.43 -6.44 12.95
CA ASP A 235 -10.93 -5.17 13.46
C ASP A 235 -10.37 -5.00 14.87
N ALA A 236 -9.53 -3.97 15.08
CA ALA A 236 -8.81 -3.80 16.32
C ALA A 236 -9.79 -3.76 17.51
N LEU A 237 -11.01 -3.27 17.30
CA LEU A 237 -12.08 -3.32 18.30
C LEU A 237 -12.60 -4.76 18.49
N ALA A 238 -12.89 -5.50 17.42
CA ALA A 238 -13.32 -6.89 17.51
C ALA A 238 -12.26 -7.80 18.14
N PHE A 239 -10.99 -7.65 17.75
CA PHE A 239 -9.86 -8.37 18.36
C PHE A 239 -9.66 -7.95 19.82
N PHE A 240 -9.85 -6.66 20.12
CA PHE A 240 -9.83 -6.18 21.50
C PHE A 240 -10.93 -6.84 22.33
N GLU A 241 -12.16 -6.86 21.83
CA GLU A 241 -13.31 -7.49 22.49
C GLU A 241 -13.06 -8.97 22.74
N GLU A 242 -12.59 -9.70 21.73
CA GLU A 242 -12.45 -11.15 21.79
C GLU A 242 -11.26 -11.59 22.66
N LYS A 243 -10.11 -10.92 22.54
CA LYS A 243 -8.83 -11.43 23.08
C LYS A 243 -8.23 -10.59 24.21
N ILE A 244 -8.64 -9.33 24.37
CA ILE A 244 -7.91 -8.36 25.21
C ILE A 244 -8.75 -7.85 26.37
N ALA A 245 -10.01 -7.48 26.10
CA ALA A 245 -10.87 -6.75 27.03
C ALA A 245 -10.98 -7.48 28.37
N ASP A 246 -11.36 -8.76 28.35
CA ASP A 246 -11.55 -9.53 29.58
C ASP A 246 -10.27 -10.23 30.04
N GLN A 247 -9.59 -10.91 29.12
CA GLN A 247 -8.45 -11.80 29.40
C GLN A 247 -7.22 -11.04 29.91
N ILE A 248 -7.08 -9.78 29.50
CA ILE A 248 -5.91 -8.95 29.86
C ILE A 248 -6.35 -7.73 30.66
N ILE A 249 -7.28 -6.92 30.15
CA ILE A 249 -7.60 -5.64 30.79
C ILE A 249 -8.38 -5.85 32.07
N GLN A 250 -9.51 -6.58 32.03
CA GLN A 250 -10.30 -6.82 33.24
C GLN A 250 -9.57 -7.74 34.23
N ALA A 251 -8.87 -8.77 33.75
CA ALA A 251 -8.15 -9.70 34.62
C ALA A 251 -6.96 -9.07 35.36
N ARG A 252 -6.25 -8.12 34.72
CA ARG A 252 -4.93 -7.66 35.20
C ARG A 252 -4.84 -6.14 35.28
N CYS A 253 -4.97 -5.44 34.16
CA CYS A 253 -4.60 -4.03 34.05
C CYS A 253 -5.52 -3.12 34.87
N VAL A 254 -6.84 -3.35 34.83
CA VAL A 254 -7.85 -2.52 35.52
C VAL A 254 -7.70 -2.55 37.04
N ASN A 255 -7.00 -3.53 37.60
CA ASN A 255 -6.75 -3.60 39.04
C ASN A 255 -5.94 -2.41 39.56
N CYS A 256 -5.13 -1.79 38.70
CA CYS A 256 -4.34 -0.59 39.03
C CYS A 256 -4.74 0.61 38.17
N HIS A 257 -5.02 0.38 36.88
CA HIS A 257 -5.34 1.38 35.88
C HIS A 257 -6.85 1.62 35.80
N VAL A 258 -7.41 2.16 36.86
CA VAL A 258 -8.83 2.52 36.98
C VAL A 258 -8.96 3.82 37.73
N ASP A 259 -10.09 4.52 37.58
CA ASP A 259 -10.37 5.69 38.38
C ASP A 259 -10.26 5.39 39.89
N GLY A 260 -9.65 6.31 40.63
CA GLY A 260 -9.27 6.12 42.04
C GLY A 260 -8.11 5.14 42.30
N GLY A 261 -7.71 4.33 41.31
CA GLY A 261 -6.65 3.32 41.42
C GLY A 261 -5.24 3.88 41.60
N VAL A 262 -4.28 2.99 41.89
CA VAL A 262 -2.88 3.37 42.14
C VAL A 262 -2.17 3.91 40.89
N ALA A 263 -2.65 3.56 39.69
CA ALA A 263 -2.11 4.03 38.41
C ALA A 263 -3.05 5.04 37.70
N ARG A 264 -3.99 5.65 38.42
CA ARG A 264 -4.97 6.62 37.88
C ARG A 264 -4.35 7.84 37.20
N ASN A 265 -3.09 8.19 37.51
CA ASN A 265 -2.39 9.33 36.94
C ASN A 265 -1.63 8.99 35.64
N THR A 266 -1.82 7.79 35.10
CA THR A 266 -1.22 7.39 33.82
C THR A 266 -2.19 7.67 32.66
N ALA A 267 -1.69 7.64 31.42
CA ALA A 267 -2.53 7.75 30.23
C ALA A 267 -3.48 6.55 30.04
N LEU A 268 -3.26 5.46 30.77
CA LEU A 268 -4.08 4.26 30.74
C LEU A 268 -4.98 4.24 31.98
N VAL A 269 -6.24 4.63 31.81
CA VAL A 269 -7.29 4.52 32.84
C VAL A 269 -8.49 3.82 32.22
N PHE A 270 -8.77 2.62 32.68
CA PHE A 270 -9.77 1.71 32.11
C PHE A 270 -11.07 1.72 32.93
N ALA A 271 -12.18 1.48 32.24
CA ALA A 271 -13.47 1.14 32.80
C ALA A 271 -13.53 -0.35 33.18
N ARG A 272 -14.26 -0.65 34.26
CA ARG A 272 -14.57 -2.02 34.69
C ARG A 272 -15.78 -2.57 33.93
N ASN A 273 -15.90 -3.88 33.86
CA ASN A 273 -16.98 -4.60 33.16
C ASN A 273 -18.41 -4.36 33.70
N ASN A 274 -18.56 -3.66 34.83
CA ASN A 274 -19.85 -3.18 35.29
C ASN A 274 -20.34 -1.93 34.54
N ASN A 275 -19.49 -1.29 33.74
CA ASN A 275 -19.86 -0.28 32.77
C ASN A 275 -20.26 -0.98 31.46
N PRO A 276 -21.49 -0.79 30.94
CA PRO A 276 -21.93 -1.48 29.73
C PRO A 276 -21.08 -1.19 28.49
N ASN A 277 -20.32 -0.08 28.48
CA ASN A 277 -19.49 0.34 27.34
C ASN A 277 -17.99 0.16 27.62
N TYR A 278 -17.61 -0.71 28.57
CA TYR A 278 -16.21 -0.84 28.98
C TYR A 278 -15.28 -1.31 27.85
N VAL A 279 -15.76 -2.13 26.91
CA VAL A 279 -14.98 -2.62 25.76
C VAL A 279 -14.55 -1.43 24.90
N GLU A 280 -15.50 -0.69 24.34
CA GLU A 280 -15.25 0.49 23.50
C GLU A 280 -14.40 1.53 24.24
N GLN A 281 -14.74 1.83 25.50
CA GLN A 281 -13.99 2.83 26.26
C GLN A 281 -12.53 2.44 26.48
N ASN A 282 -12.27 1.16 26.78
CA ASN A 282 -10.92 0.67 27.02
C ASN A 282 -10.12 0.53 25.72
N HIS A 283 -10.76 0.14 24.61
CA HIS A 283 -10.16 0.18 23.28
C HIS A 283 -9.69 1.60 22.95
N GLN A 284 -10.57 2.59 23.13
CA GLN A 284 -10.25 4.00 22.87
C GLN A 284 -9.12 4.57 23.75
N VAL A 285 -8.86 3.98 24.93
CA VAL A 285 -7.70 4.36 25.76
C VAL A 285 -6.39 3.99 25.06
N PHE A 286 -6.31 2.83 24.42
CA PHE A 286 -5.12 2.44 23.65
C PHE A 286 -4.99 3.21 22.34
N VAL A 287 -6.10 3.43 21.61
CA VAL A 287 -6.12 4.28 20.39
C VAL A 287 -5.53 5.66 20.68
N ARG A 288 -5.97 6.31 21.76
CA ARG A 288 -5.43 7.63 22.17
C ARG A 288 -3.96 7.57 22.56
N LEU A 289 -3.50 6.46 23.11
CA LEU A 289 -2.09 6.30 23.45
C LEU A 289 -1.23 6.10 22.20
N ALA A 290 -1.70 5.31 21.24
CA ALA A 290 -1.04 5.07 19.95
C ALA A 290 -0.85 6.35 19.15
N ALA A 291 -1.83 7.26 19.18
CA ALA A 291 -1.76 8.55 18.51
C ALA A 291 -0.61 9.47 18.99
N VAL A 292 0.02 9.19 20.13
CA VAL A 292 1.06 10.06 20.72
C VAL A 292 2.39 9.35 21.00
N ARG A 293 2.50 8.04 20.69
CA ARG A 293 3.74 7.27 20.90
C ARG A 293 3.73 5.90 20.21
N GLU A 294 4.93 5.32 20.09
CA GLU A 294 5.14 3.90 19.81
C GLU A 294 4.51 2.99 20.88
N VAL A 295 3.24 2.62 20.68
CA VAL A 295 2.42 1.96 21.70
C VAL A 295 2.83 0.51 21.93
N THR A 296 3.16 -0.22 20.87
CA THR A 296 3.48 -1.66 20.93
C THR A 296 4.68 -1.90 21.82
N ALA A 297 5.82 -1.25 21.55
CA ALA A 297 7.03 -1.39 22.35
C ALA A 297 6.85 -0.84 23.78
N PHE A 298 6.14 0.28 23.93
CA PHE A 298 5.93 0.90 25.23
C PHE A 298 5.08 0.01 26.16
N VAL A 299 3.91 -0.45 25.70
CA VAL A 299 2.95 -1.20 26.52
C VAL A 299 3.48 -2.60 26.81
N THR A 300 4.03 -3.31 25.83
CA THR A 300 4.53 -4.69 26.02
C THR A 300 5.72 -4.73 26.97
N SER A 301 6.68 -3.80 26.83
CA SER A 301 7.83 -3.71 27.75
C SER A 301 7.42 -3.38 29.19
N LYS A 302 6.35 -2.59 29.38
CA LYS A 302 5.77 -2.32 30.70
C LYS A 302 5.02 -3.53 31.25
N ALA A 303 4.17 -4.17 30.46
CA ALA A 303 3.43 -5.36 30.86
C ALA A 303 4.35 -6.53 31.26
N GLN A 304 5.51 -6.66 30.61
CA GLN A 304 6.54 -7.65 30.95
C GLN A 304 7.44 -7.24 32.13
N GLY A 305 7.26 -6.04 32.70
CA GLY A 305 8.06 -5.52 33.81
C GLY A 305 9.47 -5.07 33.43
N GLN A 306 9.85 -5.10 32.16
CA GLN A 306 11.20 -4.78 31.67
C GLN A 306 11.52 -3.29 31.79
N SER A 307 10.54 -2.41 31.51
CA SER A 307 10.71 -0.95 31.57
C SER A 307 10.37 -0.35 32.94
N GLY A 308 10.42 -1.15 34.01
CA GLY A 308 10.03 -0.71 35.35
C GLY A 308 8.52 -0.44 35.45
N HIS A 309 7.76 -1.48 35.76
CA HIS A 309 6.33 -1.39 36.02
C HIS A 309 6.08 -1.67 37.51
N ARG A 310 5.48 -0.71 38.23
CA ARG A 310 5.31 -0.82 39.70
C ARG A 310 4.43 -2.00 40.12
N GLY A 311 3.51 -2.42 39.26
CA GLY A 311 2.71 -3.64 39.49
C GLY A 311 3.48 -4.94 39.29
N GLY A 312 4.76 -4.89 38.90
CA GLY A 312 5.55 -6.05 38.51
C GLY A 312 5.13 -6.60 37.15
N VAL A 313 5.60 -7.82 36.85
CA VAL A 313 5.29 -8.55 35.61
C VAL A 313 3.80 -8.88 35.56
N GLN A 314 3.08 -8.36 34.56
CA GLN A 314 1.67 -8.66 34.31
C GLN A 314 1.51 -9.79 33.30
N LEU A 315 2.32 -9.77 32.25
CA LEU A 315 2.33 -10.77 31.18
C LEU A 315 3.75 -11.34 31.03
N ARG A 316 3.86 -12.67 30.92
CA ARG A 316 5.16 -13.34 30.83
C ARG A 316 5.64 -13.35 29.38
N ALA A 317 6.96 -13.33 29.18
CA ALA A 317 7.52 -13.55 27.85
C ALA A 317 7.10 -14.94 27.33
N GLY A 318 6.66 -15.00 26.07
CA GLY A 318 6.19 -16.23 25.41
C GLY A 318 4.81 -16.74 25.86
N SER A 319 4.02 -15.94 26.58
CA SER A 319 2.62 -16.29 26.86
C SER A 319 1.70 -15.83 25.73
N GLU A 320 0.65 -16.60 25.46
CA GLU A 320 -0.41 -16.25 24.50
C GLU A 320 -1.03 -14.86 24.79
N ASP A 321 -1.29 -14.52 26.06
CA ASP A 321 -1.79 -13.17 26.43
C ASP A 321 -0.84 -12.04 25.96
N LEU A 322 0.47 -12.27 25.98
CA LEU A 322 1.44 -11.28 25.52
C LEU A 322 1.44 -11.18 23.99
N GLU A 323 1.35 -12.30 23.30
CA GLU A 323 1.24 -12.36 21.84
C GLU A 323 -0.05 -11.69 21.38
N ASN A 324 -1.18 -11.98 22.01
CA ASN A 324 -2.46 -11.34 21.75
C ASN A 324 -2.38 -9.82 21.99
N LEU A 325 -1.80 -9.38 23.10
CA LEU A 325 -1.62 -7.94 23.35
C LEU A 325 -0.72 -7.29 22.30
N PHE A 326 0.35 -7.96 21.89
CA PHE A 326 1.26 -7.48 20.88
C PHE A 326 0.60 -7.37 19.50
N THR A 327 -0.17 -8.39 19.11
CA THR A 327 -0.99 -8.39 17.89
C THR A 327 -1.99 -7.24 17.92
N TYR A 328 -2.79 -7.14 18.99
CA TYR A 328 -3.77 -6.05 19.14
C TYR A 328 -3.14 -4.66 18.98
N LEU A 329 -2.02 -4.40 19.67
CA LEU A 329 -1.37 -3.09 19.63
C LEU A 329 -0.77 -2.75 18.26
N ARG A 330 -0.54 -3.75 17.40
CA ARG A 330 -0.12 -3.53 16.00
C ARG A 330 -1.29 -3.19 15.08
N LEU A 331 -2.52 -3.50 15.48
CA LEU A 331 -3.75 -3.13 14.77
C LEU A 331 -4.15 -1.66 15.07
N LEU A 332 -3.40 -0.93 15.90
CA LEU A 332 -3.65 0.46 16.31
C LEU A 332 -2.63 1.43 15.69
#